data_AF-A0A8S2YX81-F1
#
_entry.id   AF-A0A8S2YX81-F1
#
_cell.length_a   1.000
_cell.length_b   1.000
_cell.length_c   1.000
_cell.angle_alpha   90.00
_cell.angle_beta   90.00
_cell.angle_gamma   90.00
#
_symmetry.space_group_name_H-M   'P 1'
#
loop_
_entity.id
_entity.type
_entity.pdbx_description
1 polymer ?
#
loop_
_entity_poly.entity_id
_entity_poly.type
_entity_poly.pdbx_seq_one_letter_code
_entity_poly.pdbx_strand_id
1 'polypeptide(L)' 'MKCDIDIRKDLYANTVLSGGSTMYPGIADRMQKEITSLAPSTMKI' A
#
# COMPACT_ATOMS: atom_id res chain seq x y z
N MET A 1 -13.46 -4.46 1.37
CA MET A 1 -12.93 -3.79 0.15
C MET A 1 -13.98 -3.89 -0.96
N LYS A 2 -14.28 -2.78 -1.63
CA LYS A 2 -15.29 -2.73 -2.72
C LYS A 2 -14.72 -3.02 -4.12
N CYS A 3 -13.42 -3.29 -4.24
CA CYS A 3 -12.78 -3.66 -5.50
C CYS A 3 -12.82 -5.18 -5.75
N ASP A 4 -12.86 -5.54 -7.04
CA ASP A 4 -12.79 -6.92 -7.52
C ASP A 4 -11.51 -7.61 -7.07
N ILE A 5 -11.60 -8.92 -6.84
CA ILE A 5 -10.50 -9.68 -6.26
C ILE A 5 -9.29 -9.76 -7.22
N ASP A 6 -9.57 -9.77 -8.52
CA ASP A 6 -8.57 -9.96 -9.58
C ASP A 6 -7.62 -8.76 -9.69
N ILE A 7 -8.09 -7.55 -9.40
CA ILE A 7 -7.28 -6.33 -9.48
C ILE A 7 -6.53 -6.01 -8.19
N ARG A 8 -6.87 -6.65 -7.06
CA ARG A 8 -6.27 -6.30 -5.77
C ARG A 8 -4.76 -6.50 -5.76
N LYS A 9 -4.29 -7.60 -6.36
CA LYS A 9 -2.85 -7.90 -6.43
C LYS A 9 -2.08 -6.76 -7.08
N ASP A 10 -2.58 -6.27 -8.21
CA ASP A 10 -1.93 -5.19 -8.96
C ASP A 10 -2.03 -3.85 -8.23
N LEU A 11 -3.14 -3.60 -7.52
CA LEU A 11 -3.29 -2.39 -6.70
C LEU A 11 -2.31 -2.35 -5.52
N TYR A 12 -2.13 -3.46 -4.81
CA TYR A 12 -1.16 -3.52 -3.71
C TYR A 12 0.28 -3.39 -4.19
N ALA A 13 0.62 -4.03 -5.32
CA ALA A 13 1.97 -4.00 -5.89
C ALA A 13 2.39 -2.63 -6.46
N ASN A 14 1.43 -1.76 -6.82
CA ASN A 14 1.70 -0.50 -7.51
C ASN A 14 1.25 0.73 -6.70
N THR A 15 1.67 0.81 -5.44
CA THR A 15 1.37 1.98 -4.59
C THR A 15 2.36 3.12 -4.86
N VAL A 16 1.84 4.30 -5.20
CA VAL A 16 2.65 5.52 -5.43
C VAL A 16 2.27 6.59 -4.42
N LEU A 17 3.28 7.10 -3.70
CA LEU A 17 3.12 8.24 -2.80
C LEU A 17 3.47 9.54 -3.54
N SER A 18 2.58 10.52 -3.48
CA SER A 18 2.77 11.81 -4.15
C SER A 18 2.32 12.99 -3.27
N GLY A 19 2.89 14.16 -3.51
CA GLY A 19 2.60 15.41 -2.80
C GLY A 19 3.66 15.80 -1.76
N GLY A 20 3.55 17.02 -1.21
CA GLY A 20 4.55 17.53 -0.25
C GLY A 20 4.57 16.77 1.09
N SER A 21 3.40 16.33 1.57
CA SER A 21 3.30 15.60 2.85
C SER A 21 3.91 14.19 2.82
N THR A 22 4.13 13.61 1.63
CA THR A 22 4.82 12.32 1.52
C THR A 22 6.34 12.45 1.64
N MET A 23 6.87 13.69 1.64
CA MET A 23 8.30 13.96 1.85
C MET A 23 8.69 14.02 3.34
N TYR A 24 7.74 13.89 4.27
CA TYR A 24 8.10 13.78 5.68
C TYR A 24 8.92 12.50 5.94
N PRO A 25 10.02 12.58 6.71
CA PRO A 25 10.85 11.42 6.98
C PRO A 25 10.06 10.24 7.56
N GLY A 26 10.28 9.04 7.02
CA GLY A 26 9.65 7.80 7.50
C GLY A 26 8.19 7.58 7.08
N ILE A 27 7.58 8.47 6.29
CA ILE A 27 6.22 8.25 5.79
C ILE A 27 6.13 6.99 4.92
N ALA A 28 7.10 6.79 4.01
CA ALA A 28 7.12 5.61 3.14
C ALA A 28 7.15 4.30 3.96
N ASP A 29 8.03 4.21 4.95
CA ASP A 29 8.16 3.03 5.81
C ASP A 29 6.91 2.81 6.66
N ARG A 30 6.31 3.89 7.19
CA ARG A 30 5.05 3.81 7.95
C ARG A 30 3.92 3.28 7.07
N MET A 31 3.76 3.83 5.86
CA MET A 31 2.74 3.40 4.91
C MET A 31 2.92 1.92 4.53
N GLN A 32 4.16 1.49 4.22
CA GLN A 32 4.43 0.10 3.91
C GLN A 32 4.03 -0.84 5.05
N LYS A 33 4.37 -0.47 6.30
CA LYS A 33 4.06 -1.26 7.49
C LYS A 33 2.55 -1.36 7.74
N GLU A 34 1.83 -0.25 7.64
CA GLU A 34 0.38 -0.22 7.87
C GLU A 34 -0.37 -1.01 6.78
N ILE A 35 0.03 -0.86 5.51
CA ILE A 35 -0.56 -1.61 4.40
C ILE A 35 -0.30 -3.12 4.57
N THR A 36 0.93 -3.50 4.97
CA THR A 36 1.28 -4.90 5.27
C THR A 36 0.49 -5.49 6.42
N SER A 37 0.18 -4.69 7.44
CA SER A 37 -0.66 -5.13 8.57
C SER A 37 -2.12 -5.36 8.18
N LEU A 38 -2.62 -4.67 7.16
CA LEU A 38 -4.04 -4.69 6.78
C LEU A 38 -4.32 -5.62 5.60
N ALA A 39 -3.33 -5.86 4.74
CA ALA A 39 -3.48 -6.73 3.60
C ALA A 39 -3.53 -8.21 4.01
N PRO A 40 -4.22 -9.05 3.23
CA PRO A 40 -4.14 -10.49 3.39
C PRO A 40 -2.69 -11.00 3.26
N SER A 41 -2.30 -11.97 4.08
CA SER A 41 -0.94 -12.55 4.07
C SER A 41 -0.52 -13.21 2.76
N THR A 42 -1.47 -13.46 1.86
CA THR A 42 -1.24 -14.01 0.51
C THR A 42 -0.83 -12.95 -0.52
N MET A 43 -0.92 -11.66 -0.18
CA MET A 43 -0.55 -10.57 -1.08
C MET A 43 0.87 -10.07 -0.79
N LYS A 44 1.63 -9.86 -1.87
CA LYS A 44 2.90 -9.13 -1.82
C LYS A 44 2.60 -7.64 -1.97
N ILE A 45 3.24 -6.86 -1.13
CA ILE A 45 3.18 -5.39 -1.08
C ILE A 45 4.60 -4.89 -1.24
#